data_AF-A0ABD7GHN9-F1
#
_entry.id   AF-A0ABD7GHN9-F1
#
_cell.length_a   1.000
_cell.length_b   1.000
_cell.length_c   1.000
_cell.angle_alpha   90.00
_cell.angle_beta   90.00
_cell.angle_gamma   90.00
#
_symmetry.space_group_name_H-M   'P 1'
#
loop_
_entity.id
_entity.type
_entity.pdbx_description
1 polymer ?
#
loop_
_entity_poly.entity_id
_entity_poly.type
_entity_poly.pdbx_seq_one_letter_code
_entity_poly.pdbx_strand_id
1 'polypeptide(L)' 'MDSENEASAEINSLKLLLAQTDYQALKFSDGAMAEDEYAPIRQKRAEWRTRINELESQAAA' A
#
# COMPACT_ATOMS: atom_id res chain seq x y z
N MET A 1 -13.00 0.08 23.10
CA MET A 1 -11.62 -0.47 23.07
C MET A 1 -11.28 -0.89 21.64
N ASP A 2 -11.90 -0.25 20.63
CA ASP A 2 -12.12 -0.89 19.33
C ASP A 2 -11.42 -0.15 18.18
N SER A 3 -11.28 1.18 18.26
CA SER A 3 -10.72 2.01 17.19
C SER A 3 -9.21 1.82 16.93
N GLU A 4 -8.41 1.62 17.97
CA GLU A 4 -6.96 1.37 17.81
C GLU A 4 -6.68 0.01 17.16
N ASN A 5 -7.53 -0.98 17.47
CA ASN A 5 -7.43 -2.32 16.89
C ASN A 5 -7.90 -2.32 15.42
N GLU A 6 -8.93 -1.53 15.09
CA GLU A 6 -9.40 -1.31 13.72
C GLU A 6 -8.34 -0.62 12.85
N ALA A 7 -7.70 0.45 13.34
CA ALA A 7 -6.62 1.14 12.62
C ALA A 7 -5.43 0.19 12.35
N SER A 8 -5.06 -0.62 13.35
CA SER A 8 -3.99 -1.62 13.21
C SER A 8 -4.36 -2.71 12.19
N ALA A 9 -5.60 -3.18 12.18
CA ALA A 9 -6.09 -4.15 11.20
C ALA A 9 -6.12 -3.58 9.77
N GLU A 10 -6.50 -2.32 9.61
CA GLU A 10 -6.46 -1.63 8.31
C GLU A 10 -5.02 -1.48 7.81
N ILE A 11 -4.09 -1.01 8.65
CA ILE A 11 -2.66 -0.90 8.31
C ILE A 11 -2.10 -2.24 7.84
N ASN A 12 -2.39 -3.32 8.57
CA ASN A 12 -1.91 -4.67 8.21
C ASN A 12 -2.50 -5.13 6.87
N SER A 13 -3.78 -4.86 6.62
CA SER A 13 -4.43 -5.19 5.35
C SER A 13 -3.81 -4.41 4.18
N LEU A 14 -3.53 -3.13 4.36
CA LEU A 14 -2.88 -2.28 3.35
C LEU A 14 -1.43 -2.72 3.09
N LYS A 15 -0.67 -3.09 4.14
CA LYS A 15 0.67 -3.66 4.01
C LYS A 15 0.66 -5.00 3.26
N LEU A 16 -0.36 -5.83 3.46
CA LEU A 16 -0.54 -7.06 2.69
C LEU A 16 -0.80 -6.79 1.20
N LEU A 17 -1.64 -5.80 0.87
CA LEU A 17 -1.89 -5.39 -0.52
C LEU A 17 -0.62 -4.86 -1.21
N LEU A 18 0.22 -4.11 -0.48
CA LEU A 18 1.55 -3.73 -0.96
C LEU A 18 2.39 -4.96 -1.27
N ALA A 19 2.50 -5.91 -0.34
CA ALA A 19 3.27 -7.14 -0.55
C ALA A 19 2.78 -7.97 -1.74
N GLN A 20 1.46 -8.09 -1.92
CA GLN A 20 0.86 -8.80 -3.06
C GLN A 20 1.17 -8.17 -4.43
N THR A 21 1.58 -6.90 -4.46
CA THR A 21 1.89 -6.16 -5.68
C THR A 21 3.39 -5.93 -5.89
N ASP A 22 4.25 -6.47 -5.02
CA ASP A 22 5.69 -6.24 -5.09
C ASP A 22 6.32 -6.89 -6.32
N TYR A 23 5.83 -8.05 -6.76
CA TYR A 23 6.33 -8.68 -7.98
C TYR A 23 6.07 -7.83 -9.23
N GLN A 24 4.89 -7.21 -9.34
CA GLN A 24 4.59 -6.27 -10.43
C GLN A 24 5.45 -5.00 -10.35
N ALA A 25 5.70 -4.49 -9.15
CA ALA A 25 6.59 -3.34 -8.94
C ALA A 25 8.03 -3.65 -9.37
N LEU A 26 8.54 -4.85 -9.06
CA LEU A 26 9.85 -5.33 -9.52
C LEU A 26 9.87 -5.48 -11.05
N LYS A 27 8.86 -6.13 -11.65
CA LYS A 27 8.75 -6.24 -13.12
C LYS A 27 8.80 -4.88 -13.81
N PHE A 28 8.07 -3.89 -13.30
CA PHE A 28 8.11 -2.55 -13.86
C PHE A 28 9.50 -1.92 -13.71
N SER A 29 10.12 -2.04 -12.53
CA SER A 29 11.48 -1.53 -12.27
C SER A 29 12.53 -2.16 -13.18
N ASP A 30 12.39 -3.44 -13.51
CA ASP A 30 13.31 -4.19 -14.37
C ASP A 30 13.00 -4.00 -15.87
N GLY A 31 12.00 -3.19 -16.22
CA GLY A 31 11.57 -2.95 -17.60
C GLY A 31 10.77 -4.11 -18.24
N ALA A 32 10.32 -5.06 -17.43
CA ALA A 32 9.57 -6.25 -17.84
C ALA A 32 8.03 -6.09 -17.79
N MET A 33 7.53 -4.88 -17.47
CA MET A 33 6.11 -4.51 -17.49
C MET A 33 5.97 -3.10 -18.07
N ALA A 34 4.97 -2.89 -18.92
CA ALA A 34 4.76 -1.59 -19.56
C ALA A 34 4.18 -0.55 -18.59
N GLU A 35 4.34 0.74 -18.92
CA GLU A 35 3.85 1.83 -18.07
C GLU A 35 2.33 1.82 -17.93
N ASP A 36 1.59 1.57 -19.01
CA ASP A 36 0.13 1.49 -19.02
C ASP A 36 -0.41 0.33 -18.17
N GLU A 37 0.30 -0.81 -18.16
CA GLU A 37 0.01 -1.94 -17.30
C GLU A 37 0.30 -1.64 -15.82
N TYR A 38 1.39 -0.92 -15.52
CA TYR A 38 1.80 -0.64 -14.15
C TYR A 38 1.13 0.60 -13.53
N ALA A 39 0.72 1.58 -14.32
CA ALA A 39 0.09 2.83 -13.87
C ALA A 39 -1.04 2.62 -12.82
N PRO A 40 -2.04 1.74 -13.04
CA PRO A 40 -3.09 1.50 -12.04
C PRO A 40 -2.55 0.86 -10.74
N ILE A 41 -1.50 0.03 -10.83
CA ILE A 41 -0.84 -0.58 -9.67
C ILE A 41 -0.08 0.49 -8.89
N ARG A 42 0.66 1.36 -9.58
CA ARG A 42 1.40 2.48 -8.99
C ARG A 42 0.46 3.40 -8.21
N GLN A 43 -0.68 3.74 -8.78
CA GLN A 43 -1.68 4.59 -8.15
C GLN A 43 -2.20 3.94 -6.84
N LYS A 44 -2.65 2.69 -6.89
CA LYS A 44 -3.13 1.99 -5.68
C LYS A 44 -2.06 1.89 -4.59
N ARG A 45 -0.81 1.58 -4.96
CA ARG A 45 0.31 1.54 -4.02
C ARG A 45 0.58 2.90 -3.37
N ALA A 46 0.42 4.00 -4.11
CA ALA A 46 0.54 5.35 -3.56
C ALA A 46 -0.60 5.65 -2.58
N GLU A 47 -1.85 5.33 -2.94
CA GLU A 47 -3.03 5.50 -2.09
C GLU A 47 -2.90 4.73 -0.77
N TRP A 48 -2.50 3.45 -0.82
CA TRP A 48 -2.30 2.63 0.37
C TRP A 48 -1.21 3.17 1.28
N ARG A 49 -0.09 3.64 0.71
CA ARG A 49 1.00 4.25 1.49
C ARG A 49 0.56 5.54 2.18
N THR A 50 -0.18 6.40 1.48
CA THR A 50 -0.77 7.60 2.07
C THR A 50 -1.67 7.25 3.24
N ARG A 51 -2.58 6.28 3.06
CA ARG A 51 -3.49 5.84 4.11
C ARG A 51 -2.78 5.21 5.31
N ILE A 52 -1.75 4.40 5.08
CA ILE A 52 -0.91 3.86 6.16
C ILE A 52 -0.29 5.00 6.97
N ASN A 53 0.32 5.99 6.31
CA ASN A 53 0.96 7.12 6.99
C ASN A 53 -0.04 7.95 7.80
N GLU A 54 -1.25 8.18 7.28
CA GLU A 54 -2.33 8.86 8.00
C GLU A 54 -2.72 8.11 9.28
N LEU A 55 -2.95 6.80 9.18
CA LEU A 55 -3.32 5.96 10.32
C LEU A 55 -2.19 5.85 11.35
N GLU A 56 -0.95 5.68 10.91
CA GLU A 56 0.22 5.64 11.79
C GLU A 56 0.42 6.98 12.50
N SER A 57 0.18 8.11 11.83
CA SER A 57 0.23 9.44 12.45
C SER A 57 -0.89 9.68 13.47
N GLN A 58 -2.08 9.12 13.24
CA GLN A 58 -3.20 9.22 14.18
C GLN A 58 -2.99 8.38 15.43
N ALA A 59 -2.34 7.21 15.30
CA ALA A 59 -2.02 6.34 16.43
C ALA A 59 -0.84 6.86 17.29
N ALA A 60 0.02 7.71 16.72
CA ALA A 60 1.18 8.30 17.41
C ALA A 60 0.87 9.66 18.08
N ALA A 61 -0.33 10.21 17.86
CA ALA A 61 -0.80 11.50 18.39
C ALA A 61 -1.61 11.32 19.67
#